data_AF-A0A1E3Q2H4-F1
#
_entry.id   AF-A0A1E3Q2H4-F1
#
_cell.length_a   1.000
_cell.length_b   1.000
_cell.length_c   1.000
_cell.angle_alpha   90.00
_cell.angle_beta   90.00
_cell.angle_gamma   90.00
#
_symmetry.space_group_name_H-M   'P 1'
#
loop_
_entity.id
_entity.type
_entity.pdbx_description
1 polymer ?
#
loop_
_entity_poly.entity_id
_entity_poly.type
_entity_poly.pdbx_seq_one_letter_code
_entity_poly.pdbx_strand_id
1 'polypeptide(L)'
;MTEVETNAVCPPSLIPRGVQADHACPSPYAVAPLPMTVDTNARVKASAVGGCLHGQALISRALRNRVNRVDNDSCSPGGEDPFFVADIGEVYRQHVRWKVNLPRVEPFYAVKCNPDLTVLKLLARLGTGFDCASKKEMDLIMSLGVPPSRIIYAHPCKASSFIRYASQRDVRKMTFDNAEELYKIKRYFPEAELFLRIVTDDSESLCQFSMKYGASLNHTADLLQLAKDLELNVVGVSFHVGSGAVGAKPFVHAVHSARTVFDQAEAVGMNVTTLDIGGGFGVDNFESIAEVLGPAIDECFPSTVRVVAEPGRYYVASAFTLACHVIARRELPHHASYMLYLNDGVYGNMNCILFDHQQPIVRALTHGNRYMYGLLDNCEGPVTASVWGPTCDGIDCITRECQLPYALDVGDWVYFDNFGAYTMSAATGFNGFNDNCEVLYVCSENAANKLLSE
;
A
#
# COMPACT_ATOMS: atom_id res chain seq x y z
N MET A 1 -52.75 7.38 66.82
CA MET A 1 -52.36 8.73 67.27
C MET A 1 -51.60 9.35 66.11
N THR A 2 -52.01 10.54 65.62
CA THR A 2 -51.40 11.31 64.51
C THR A 2 -51.22 10.53 63.19
N GLU A 3 -52.00 10.69 62.10
CA GLU A 3 -52.76 11.86 61.60
C GLU A 3 -51.85 13.10 61.35
N VAL A 4 -51.96 13.95 60.31
CA VAL A 4 -52.79 14.05 59.07
C VAL A 4 -52.04 15.07 58.15
N GLU A 5 -52.25 15.29 56.84
CA GLU A 5 -53.40 15.13 55.92
C GLU A 5 -52.97 14.65 54.50
N THR A 6 -53.90 14.76 53.54
CA THR A 6 -53.82 14.63 52.07
C THR A 6 -53.49 16.01 51.41
N ASN A 7 -53.32 16.22 50.10
CA ASN A 7 -54.29 16.02 49.00
C ASN A 7 -53.68 16.22 47.59
N ALA A 8 -54.44 15.90 46.53
CA ALA A 8 -54.04 16.00 45.12
C ALA A 8 -54.86 17.04 44.32
N VAL A 9 -54.51 17.31 43.04
CA VAL A 9 -55.41 17.65 41.90
C VAL A 9 -54.63 17.88 40.59
N CYS A 10 -55.23 17.54 39.44
CA CYS A 10 -54.79 17.82 38.06
C CYS A 10 -56.03 18.20 37.20
N PRO A 11 -55.91 18.48 35.89
CA PRO A 11 -55.25 19.58 35.16
C PRO A 11 -56.32 20.56 34.56
N PRO A 12 -56.04 21.47 33.57
CA PRO A 12 -56.08 21.07 32.14
C PRO A 12 -55.32 21.93 31.06
N SER A 13 -55.01 21.28 29.92
CA SER A 13 -55.12 21.74 28.49
C SER A 13 -54.33 22.92 27.84
N LEU A 14 -53.70 22.60 26.68
CA LEU A 14 -53.51 23.36 25.39
C LEU A 14 -52.54 24.59 25.35
N ILE A 15 -51.32 24.55 24.76
CA ILE A 15 -50.89 24.46 23.32
C ILE A 15 -51.41 25.65 22.45
N PRO A 16 -50.63 26.34 21.56
CA PRO A 16 -49.24 26.11 21.04
C PRO A 16 -48.27 27.33 20.91
N ARG A 17 -47.05 27.03 20.40
CA ARG A 17 -46.06 27.88 19.65
C ARG A 17 -44.90 28.54 20.43
N GLY A 18 -43.69 28.33 19.90
CA GLY A 18 -42.43 29.01 20.28
C GLY A 18 -41.23 28.16 19.89
N VAL A 19 -40.63 28.41 18.72
CA VAL A 19 -39.44 27.67 18.26
C VAL A 19 -38.19 28.47 18.59
N GLN A 20 -37.30 27.88 19.39
CA GLN A 20 -35.86 28.05 19.26
C GLN A 20 -35.15 26.87 19.91
N ALA A 21 -34.20 26.28 19.19
CA ALA A 21 -33.30 25.24 19.68
C ALA A 21 -31.89 25.82 19.67
N ASP A 22 -31.08 25.49 20.68
CA ASP A 22 -29.68 25.87 20.71
C ASP A 22 -28.84 24.89 21.54
N HIS A 23 -27.52 24.96 21.34
CA HIS A 23 -26.47 24.27 22.12
C HIS A 23 -26.36 22.74 21.93
N ALA A 24 -26.14 22.32 20.67
CA ALA A 24 -25.34 21.13 20.40
C ALA A 24 -23.84 21.45 20.53
N CYS A 25 -23.04 20.53 21.10
CA CYS A 25 -21.60 20.73 21.31
C CYS A 25 -20.79 20.41 20.03
N PRO A 26 -19.84 21.25 19.59
CA PRO A 26 -19.10 21.02 18.34
C PRO A 26 -18.05 19.89 18.46
N SER A 27 -17.92 19.09 17.41
CA SER A 27 -16.90 18.03 17.29
C SER A 27 -15.50 18.63 17.02
N PRO A 28 -14.41 18.09 17.62
CA PRO A 28 -13.06 18.60 17.42
C PRO A 28 -12.39 18.16 16.10
N TYR A 29 -13.05 17.36 15.26
CA TYR A 29 -12.46 16.76 14.04
C TYR A 29 -12.94 17.42 12.75
N ALA A 30 -12.71 18.73 12.62
CA ALA A 30 -13.04 19.51 11.42
C ALA A 30 -11.85 20.33 10.90
N VAL A 31 -10.91 19.67 10.22
CA VAL A 31 -9.89 20.37 9.41
C VAL A 31 -10.52 20.74 8.07
N ALA A 32 -10.73 22.03 7.83
CA ALA A 32 -11.36 22.51 6.60
C ALA A 32 -10.46 22.24 5.37
N PRO A 33 -10.99 21.69 4.26
CA PRO A 33 -10.27 21.59 3.00
C PRO A 33 -9.91 22.98 2.45
N LEU A 34 -8.69 23.16 1.96
CA LEU A 34 -8.30 24.36 1.24
C LEU A 34 -8.98 24.38 -0.16
N PRO A 35 -9.59 25.50 -0.59
CA PRO A 35 -10.18 25.60 -1.90
C PRO A 35 -9.09 25.68 -2.98
N MET A 36 -8.98 24.64 -3.80
CA MET A 36 -8.01 24.52 -4.89
C MET A 36 -8.68 24.86 -6.23
N THR A 37 -8.11 25.79 -6.98
CA THR A 37 -8.62 26.22 -8.31
C THR A 37 -7.76 25.64 -9.44
N VAL A 38 -8.24 25.68 -10.69
CA VAL A 38 -7.61 24.99 -11.85
C VAL A 38 -6.09 25.27 -12.01
N ASP A 39 -5.61 26.45 -11.63
CA ASP A 39 -4.19 26.83 -11.65
C ASP A 39 -3.31 25.95 -10.72
N THR A 40 -3.86 25.38 -9.65
CA THR A 40 -3.10 24.51 -8.74
C THR A 40 -2.65 23.23 -9.41
N ASN A 41 -3.45 22.67 -10.34
CA ASN A 41 -3.10 21.43 -11.03
C ASN A 41 -1.90 21.60 -11.99
N ALA A 42 -1.76 22.78 -12.62
CA ALA A 42 -0.59 23.12 -13.41
C ALA A 42 0.67 23.23 -12.52
N ARG A 43 0.55 23.92 -11.38
CA ARG A 43 1.65 24.09 -10.41
C ARG A 43 2.08 22.76 -9.78
N VAL A 44 1.13 21.89 -9.40
CA VAL A 44 1.44 20.55 -8.86
C VAL A 44 2.16 19.70 -9.90
N LYS A 45 1.72 19.68 -11.17
CA LYS A 45 2.41 18.94 -12.25
C LYS A 45 3.84 19.47 -12.49
N ALA A 46 4.04 20.79 -12.52
CA ALA A 46 5.37 21.38 -12.64
C ALA A 46 6.28 21.05 -11.43
N SER A 47 5.73 21.09 -10.21
CA SER A 47 6.45 20.73 -8.98
C SER A 47 6.82 19.26 -8.96
N ALA A 48 5.95 18.35 -9.41
CA ALA A 48 6.23 16.92 -9.47
C ALA A 48 7.36 16.58 -10.45
N VAL A 49 7.39 17.21 -11.64
CA VAL A 49 8.47 17.03 -12.61
C VAL A 49 9.81 17.56 -12.06
N GLY A 50 9.79 18.73 -11.41
CA GLY A 50 10.99 19.28 -10.75
C GLY A 50 11.49 18.41 -9.59
N GLY A 51 10.59 17.92 -8.75
CA GLY A 51 10.90 17.01 -7.63
C GLY A 51 11.46 15.67 -8.11
N CYS A 52 10.93 15.10 -9.18
CA CYS A 52 11.43 13.85 -9.78
C CYS A 52 12.88 13.98 -10.28
N LEU A 53 13.19 15.04 -11.05
CA LEU A 53 14.57 15.31 -11.52
C LEU A 53 15.53 15.57 -10.34
N HIS A 54 15.06 16.21 -9.27
CA HIS A 54 15.86 16.38 -8.05
C HIS A 54 16.08 15.04 -7.32
N GLY A 55 15.05 14.20 -7.22
CA GLY A 55 15.10 12.85 -6.66
C GLY A 55 16.14 11.98 -7.38
N GLN A 56 16.10 11.90 -8.71
CA GLN A 56 17.10 11.17 -9.51
C GLN A 56 18.53 11.66 -9.24
N ALA A 57 18.75 12.97 -9.10
CA ALA A 57 20.07 13.53 -8.77
C ALA A 57 20.53 13.18 -7.34
N LEU A 58 19.61 13.12 -6.37
CA LEU A 58 19.91 12.67 -5.01
C LEU A 58 20.20 11.17 -4.94
N ILE A 59 19.38 10.35 -5.60
CA ILE A 59 19.54 8.89 -5.70
C ILE A 59 20.91 8.57 -6.33
N SER A 60 21.21 9.17 -7.48
CA SER A 60 22.49 9.02 -8.18
C SER A 60 23.70 9.42 -7.30
N ARG A 61 23.55 10.47 -6.48
CA ARG A 61 24.61 10.87 -5.54
C ARG A 61 24.78 9.87 -4.40
N ALA A 62 23.70 9.30 -3.86
CA ALA A 62 23.76 8.30 -2.80
C ALA A 62 24.34 6.96 -3.30
N LEU A 63 23.86 6.46 -4.45
CA LEU A 63 24.41 5.28 -5.14
C LEU A 63 25.93 5.43 -5.34
N ARG A 64 26.38 6.51 -6.00
CA ARG A 64 27.80 6.78 -6.22
C ARG A 64 28.60 6.86 -4.92
N ASN A 65 28.06 7.51 -3.90
CA ASN A 65 28.74 7.65 -2.61
C ASN A 65 28.87 6.33 -1.83
N ARG A 66 27.99 5.35 -2.06
CA ARG A 66 28.08 4.01 -1.45
C ARG A 66 29.00 3.09 -2.25
N VAL A 67 28.87 3.08 -3.58
CA VAL A 67 29.75 2.33 -4.50
C VAL A 67 31.20 2.77 -4.33
N ASN A 68 31.50 4.07 -4.33
CA ASN A 68 32.87 4.60 -4.19
C ASN A 68 33.50 4.38 -2.79
N ARG A 69 32.83 3.69 -1.86
CA ARG A 69 33.40 3.25 -0.57
C ARG A 69 33.80 1.77 -0.57
N VAL A 70 33.41 1.02 -1.59
CA VAL A 70 33.73 -0.39 -1.73
C VAL A 70 35.03 -0.50 -2.54
N ASP A 71 36.05 -1.04 -1.89
CA ASP A 71 37.27 -1.50 -2.54
C ASP A 71 37.15 -3.02 -2.70
N ASN A 72 36.94 -3.47 -3.94
CA ASN A 72 36.73 -4.89 -4.27
C ASN A 72 37.93 -5.77 -3.88
N ASP A 73 39.13 -5.21 -3.73
CA ASP A 73 40.35 -5.96 -3.35
C ASP A 73 40.59 -5.98 -1.82
N SER A 74 39.91 -5.13 -1.03
CA SER A 74 40.23 -4.96 0.40
C SER A 74 39.05 -4.81 1.37
N CYS A 75 37.79 -4.81 0.90
CA CYS A 75 36.65 -4.68 1.79
C CYS A 75 36.47 -5.90 2.73
N SER A 76 35.87 -5.68 3.89
CA SER A 76 35.47 -6.76 4.79
C SER A 76 34.28 -7.54 4.21
N PRO A 77 34.08 -8.84 4.54
CA PRO A 77 32.88 -9.57 4.16
C PRO A 77 31.60 -8.78 4.45
N GLY A 78 30.74 -8.65 3.45
CA GLY A 78 29.53 -7.81 3.49
C GLY A 78 29.75 -6.32 3.16
N GLY A 79 30.98 -5.90 2.86
CA GLY A 79 31.27 -4.53 2.43
C GLY A 79 30.64 -4.19 1.08
N GLU A 80 30.55 -5.18 0.20
CA GLU A 80 29.89 -5.10 -1.11
C GLU A 80 28.42 -5.56 -1.12
N ASP A 81 27.80 -5.80 0.05
CA ASP A 81 26.38 -6.23 0.17
C ASP A 81 25.42 -5.36 -0.67
N PRO A 82 24.31 -5.95 -1.17
CA PRO A 82 23.28 -5.19 -1.87
C PRO A 82 22.67 -4.14 -0.96
N PHE A 83 22.24 -3.02 -1.55
CA PHE A 83 21.64 -1.91 -0.80
C PHE A 83 20.57 -1.20 -1.62
N PHE A 84 19.56 -0.68 -0.93
CA PHE A 84 18.59 0.25 -1.49
C PHE A 84 19.04 1.70 -1.30
N VAL A 85 18.65 2.55 -2.25
CA VAL A 85 18.53 3.99 -2.04
C VAL A 85 17.05 4.35 -2.10
N ALA A 86 16.55 5.05 -1.08
CA ALA A 86 15.14 5.39 -0.96
C ALA A 86 14.92 6.91 -0.98
N ASP A 87 14.26 7.46 -2.00
CA ASP A 87 13.79 8.86 -1.99
C ASP A 87 12.44 8.97 -1.28
N ILE A 88 12.49 9.28 0.01
CA ILE A 88 11.31 9.46 0.85
C ILE A 88 10.48 10.71 0.43
N GLY A 89 11.05 11.59 -0.42
CA GLY A 89 10.30 12.65 -1.08
C GLY A 89 9.27 12.13 -2.09
N GLU A 90 9.51 10.97 -2.71
CA GLU A 90 8.57 10.36 -3.65
C GLU A 90 7.28 9.89 -2.96
N VAL A 91 7.40 9.29 -1.77
CA VAL A 91 6.26 8.88 -0.94
C VAL A 91 5.36 10.09 -0.61
N TYR A 92 5.96 11.25 -0.36
CA TYR A 92 5.23 12.51 -0.16
C TYR A 92 4.57 13.03 -1.44
N ARG A 93 5.26 13.00 -2.59
CA ARG A 93 4.66 13.36 -3.89
C ARG A 93 3.46 12.48 -4.21
N GLN A 94 3.56 11.17 -4.00
CA GLN A 94 2.47 10.23 -4.18
C GLN A 94 1.30 10.52 -3.21
N HIS A 95 1.55 10.94 -1.96
CA HIS A 95 0.47 11.40 -1.08
C HIS A 95 -0.27 12.64 -1.62
N VAL A 96 0.47 13.65 -2.08
CA VAL A 96 -0.13 14.87 -2.66
C VAL A 96 -0.90 14.54 -3.94
N ARG A 97 -0.33 13.73 -4.82
CA ARG A 97 -0.95 13.22 -6.06
C ARG A 97 -2.24 12.45 -5.77
N TRP A 98 -2.27 11.64 -4.71
CA TRP A 98 -3.48 10.95 -4.24
C TRP A 98 -4.55 11.96 -3.82
N LYS A 99 -4.22 12.92 -2.94
CA LYS A 99 -5.19 13.92 -2.45
C LYS A 99 -5.72 14.86 -3.54
N VAL A 100 -4.97 15.08 -4.62
CA VAL A 100 -5.42 15.87 -5.79
C VAL A 100 -6.40 15.08 -6.68
N ASN A 101 -6.09 13.83 -7.02
CA ASN A 101 -6.89 13.06 -7.99
C ASN A 101 -8.05 12.28 -7.36
N LEU A 102 -7.94 11.86 -6.08
CA LEU A 102 -9.01 11.17 -5.33
C LEU A 102 -9.32 11.93 -4.01
N PRO A 103 -9.84 13.17 -4.08
CA PRO A 103 -10.00 14.03 -2.90
C PRO A 103 -10.94 13.46 -1.84
N ARG A 104 -12.03 12.77 -2.25
CA ARG A 104 -12.97 12.06 -1.35
C ARG A 104 -12.40 10.83 -0.67
N VAL A 105 -11.30 10.25 -1.18
CA VAL A 105 -10.82 8.94 -0.73
C VAL A 105 -9.70 9.09 0.30
N GLU A 106 -9.88 8.52 1.48
CA GLU A 106 -8.86 8.43 2.53
C GLU A 106 -7.96 7.21 2.29
N PRO A 107 -6.64 7.38 2.08
CA PRO A 107 -5.73 6.26 1.88
C PRO A 107 -5.39 5.59 3.22
N PHE A 108 -5.57 4.26 3.28
CA PHE A 108 -5.08 3.39 4.33
C PHE A 108 -3.88 2.59 3.77
N TYR A 109 -2.66 2.92 4.20
CA TYR A 109 -1.47 2.30 3.61
C TYR A 109 -1.39 0.80 3.95
N ALA A 110 -1.23 -0.03 2.92
CA ALA A 110 -1.13 -1.47 3.08
C ALA A 110 0.27 -1.89 3.56
N VAL A 111 0.44 -2.04 4.88
CA VAL A 111 1.75 -2.21 5.55
C VAL A 111 2.52 -3.43 5.00
N LYS A 112 1.78 -4.48 4.63
CA LYS A 112 2.28 -5.68 3.93
C LYS A 112 3.09 -5.42 2.65
N CYS A 113 2.96 -4.25 2.02
CA CYS A 113 3.65 -3.94 0.77
C CYS A 113 5.10 -3.50 0.98
N ASN A 114 5.36 -2.68 1.99
CA ASN A 114 6.70 -2.33 2.47
C ASN A 114 6.60 -1.84 3.94
N PRO A 115 7.12 -2.59 4.93
CA PRO A 115 7.03 -2.22 6.34
C PRO A 115 8.12 -1.24 6.82
N ASP A 116 8.81 -0.56 5.90
CA ASP A 116 9.90 0.37 6.23
C ASP A 116 9.51 1.45 7.26
N LEU A 117 10.32 1.57 8.32
CA LEU A 117 10.03 2.46 9.43
C LEU A 117 10.01 3.95 9.05
N THR A 118 10.69 4.37 8.00
CA THR A 118 10.76 5.77 7.56
C THR A 118 9.55 6.12 6.69
N VAL A 119 9.17 5.23 5.78
CA VAL A 119 7.91 5.27 5.03
C VAL A 119 6.71 5.33 5.99
N LEU A 120 6.62 4.38 6.93
CA LEU A 120 5.49 4.31 7.87
C LEU A 120 5.40 5.54 8.77
N LYS A 121 6.53 6.10 9.22
CA LYS A 121 6.56 7.38 9.96
C LYS A 121 6.06 8.56 9.13
N LEU A 122 6.51 8.69 7.88
CA LEU A 122 6.06 9.77 7.00
C LEU A 122 4.55 9.69 6.76
N LEU A 123 4.03 8.50 6.41
CA LEU A 123 2.61 8.28 6.18
C LEU A 123 1.78 8.51 7.46
N ALA A 124 2.30 8.12 8.63
CA ALA A 124 1.70 8.41 9.92
C ALA A 124 1.56 9.92 10.17
N ARG A 125 2.61 10.71 9.85
CA ARG A 125 2.64 12.18 9.96
C ARG A 125 1.77 12.88 8.91
N LEU A 126 1.64 12.32 7.70
CA LEU A 126 0.74 12.77 6.65
C LEU A 126 -0.74 12.44 6.92
N GLY A 127 -1.04 11.68 7.98
CA GLY A 127 -2.42 11.44 8.43
C GLY A 127 -3.12 10.23 7.78
N THR A 128 -2.41 9.38 7.02
CA THR A 128 -3.02 8.19 6.40
C THR A 128 -3.61 7.23 7.42
N GLY A 129 -4.58 6.42 7.02
CA GLY A 129 -4.84 5.18 7.74
C GLY A 129 -3.77 4.13 7.46
N PHE A 130 -3.95 2.93 8.00
CA PHE A 130 -3.13 1.75 7.72
C PHE A 130 -4.01 0.50 7.62
N ASP A 131 -3.85 -0.26 6.54
CA ASP A 131 -4.31 -1.66 6.45
C ASP A 131 -3.23 -2.55 7.07
N CYS A 132 -3.64 -3.38 8.03
CA CYS A 132 -2.79 -4.35 8.70
C CYS A 132 -3.35 -5.76 8.50
N ALA A 133 -2.53 -6.69 7.99
CA ALA A 133 -2.89 -8.09 7.82
C ALA A 133 -2.57 -8.97 9.05
N SER A 134 -1.81 -8.48 10.02
CA SER A 134 -1.33 -9.28 11.15
C SER A 134 -1.16 -8.52 12.47
N LYS A 135 -0.99 -9.29 13.55
CA LYS A 135 -0.56 -8.78 14.87
C LYS A 135 0.72 -7.94 14.78
N LYS A 136 1.71 -8.36 13.98
CA LYS A 136 3.01 -7.68 13.88
C LYS A 136 2.84 -6.28 13.28
N GLU A 137 2.04 -6.16 12.21
CA GLU A 137 1.75 -4.87 11.57
C GLU A 137 0.96 -3.95 12.50
N MET A 138 -0.06 -4.48 13.19
CA MET A 138 -0.82 -3.71 14.19
C MET A 138 0.08 -3.17 15.31
N ASP A 139 0.99 -3.99 15.87
CA ASP A 139 1.98 -3.53 16.86
C ASP A 139 2.96 -2.50 16.28
N LEU A 140 3.44 -2.70 15.04
CA LEU A 140 4.36 -1.79 14.36
C LEU A 140 3.73 -0.40 14.22
N ILE A 141 2.51 -0.31 13.70
CA ILE A 141 1.77 0.94 13.53
C ILE A 141 1.42 1.60 14.88
N MET A 142 0.96 0.83 15.88
CA MET A 142 0.73 1.37 17.23
C MET A 142 2.02 1.88 17.90
N SER A 143 3.18 1.26 17.65
CA SER A 143 4.47 1.71 18.21
C SER A 143 4.95 3.04 17.64
N LEU A 144 4.44 3.45 16.47
CA LEU A 144 4.64 4.78 15.90
C LEU A 144 3.67 5.84 16.46
N GLY A 145 2.86 5.49 17.47
CA GLY A 145 1.89 6.40 18.10
C GLY A 145 0.59 6.58 17.31
N VAL A 146 0.35 5.78 16.27
CA VAL A 146 -0.89 5.84 15.48
C VAL A 146 -2.05 5.23 16.27
N PRO A 147 -3.19 5.94 16.41
CA PRO A 147 -4.32 5.43 17.18
C PRO A 147 -5.03 4.26 16.46
N PRO A 148 -5.59 3.28 17.20
CA PRO A 148 -6.31 2.14 16.63
C PRO A 148 -7.44 2.51 15.64
N SER A 149 -8.05 3.69 15.79
CA SER A 149 -9.09 4.20 14.90
C SER A 149 -8.61 4.49 13.46
N ARG A 150 -7.30 4.65 13.25
CA ARG A 150 -6.63 4.76 11.93
C ARG A 150 -6.16 3.41 11.37
N ILE A 151 -6.45 2.29 12.03
CA ILE A 151 -6.11 0.94 11.54
C ILE A 151 -7.37 0.24 11.02
N ILE A 152 -7.25 -0.50 9.93
CA ILE A 152 -8.22 -1.52 9.48
C ILE A 152 -7.50 -2.87 9.47
N TYR A 153 -8.05 -3.88 10.15
CA TYR A 153 -7.57 -5.26 10.07
C TYR A 153 -8.22 -5.95 8.85
N ALA A 154 -7.71 -5.64 7.65
CA ALA A 154 -8.37 -6.00 6.39
C ALA A 154 -8.13 -7.43 5.89
N HIS A 155 -7.59 -8.33 6.72
CA HIS A 155 -7.51 -9.76 6.39
C HIS A 155 -8.87 -10.44 6.60
N PRO A 156 -9.51 -11.04 5.57
CA PRO A 156 -10.86 -11.59 5.73
C PRO A 156 -10.91 -12.79 6.69
N CYS A 157 -10.00 -13.75 6.54
CA CYS A 157 -10.00 -14.98 7.34
C CYS A 157 -9.00 -14.90 8.52
N LYS A 158 -9.42 -14.50 9.73
CA LYS A 158 -8.51 -14.24 10.86
C LYS A 158 -8.42 -15.41 11.84
N ALA A 159 -7.27 -15.54 12.48
CA ALA A 159 -7.08 -16.44 13.60
C ALA A 159 -7.77 -15.89 14.86
N SER A 160 -8.51 -16.73 15.58
CA SER A 160 -9.29 -16.33 16.76
C SER A 160 -8.45 -15.68 17.88
N SER A 161 -7.16 -16.02 17.97
CA SER A 161 -6.19 -15.36 18.86
C SER A 161 -5.91 -13.91 18.46
N PHE A 162 -5.89 -13.60 17.16
CA PHE A 162 -5.65 -12.26 16.64
C PHE A 162 -6.92 -11.40 16.61
N ILE A 163 -8.12 -12.00 16.50
CA ILE A 163 -9.40 -11.29 16.72
C ILE A 163 -9.48 -10.80 18.18
N ARG A 164 -9.21 -11.68 19.17
CA ARG A 164 -9.10 -11.28 20.58
C ARG A 164 -8.03 -10.21 20.81
N TYR A 165 -6.95 -10.26 20.04
CA TYR A 165 -5.88 -9.26 20.14
C TYR A 165 -6.29 -7.88 19.60
N ALA A 166 -7.01 -7.84 18.49
CA ALA A 166 -7.60 -6.61 17.96
C ALA A 166 -8.58 -5.99 18.98
N SER A 167 -9.39 -6.82 19.65
CA SER A 167 -10.26 -6.40 20.77
C SER A 167 -9.47 -5.79 21.93
N GLN A 168 -8.41 -6.47 22.39
CA GLN A 168 -7.51 -5.98 23.44
C GLN A 168 -6.75 -4.68 23.09
N ARG A 169 -6.78 -4.25 21.83
CA ARG A 169 -6.12 -3.05 21.31
C ARG A 169 -7.08 -2.05 20.66
N ASP A 170 -8.39 -2.24 20.81
CA ASP A 170 -9.46 -1.42 20.23
C ASP A 170 -9.38 -1.22 18.70
N VAL A 171 -8.76 -2.15 17.97
CA VAL A 171 -8.71 -2.14 16.49
C VAL A 171 -10.03 -2.69 15.95
N ARG A 172 -11.07 -1.85 15.99
CA ARG A 172 -12.47 -2.23 15.71
C ARG A 172 -12.72 -2.64 14.27
N LYS A 173 -12.10 -1.96 13.30
CA LYS A 173 -12.38 -2.12 11.88
C LYS A 173 -11.76 -3.39 11.32
N MET A 174 -12.55 -4.29 10.74
CA MET A 174 -12.04 -5.51 10.12
C MET A 174 -12.94 -6.03 8.99
N THR A 175 -12.34 -6.73 8.03
CA THR A 175 -13.08 -7.35 6.91
C THR A 175 -13.58 -8.74 7.25
N PHE A 176 -14.59 -9.20 6.51
CA PHE A 176 -15.03 -10.60 6.47
C PHE A 176 -15.64 -10.92 5.10
N ASP A 177 -15.65 -12.19 4.69
CA ASP A 177 -16.27 -12.66 3.44
C ASP A 177 -17.03 -14.00 3.59
N ASN A 178 -17.16 -14.52 4.81
CA ASN A 178 -17.72 -15.84 5.09
C ASN A 178 -18.37 -15.95 6.49
N ALA A 179 -19.25 -16.94 6.67
CA ALA A 179 -20.04 -17.14 7.89
C ALA A 179 -19.19 -17.55 9.13
N GLU A 180 -18.16 -18.37 8.94
CA GLU A 180 -17.26 -18.79 10.03
C GLU A 180 -16.49 -17.61 10.63
N GLU A 181 -16.19 -16.59 9.82
CA GLU A 181 -15.62 -15.35 10.31
C GLU A 181 -16.59 -14.58 11.21
N LEU A 182 -17.87 -14.46 10.83
CA LEU A 182 -18.91 -13.83 11.66
C LEU A 182 -19.08 -14.55 13.01
N TYR A 183 -19.13 -15.89 13.02
CA TYR A 183 -19.21 -16.67 14.27
C TYR A 183 -17.98 -16.47 15.17
N LYS A 184 -16.76 -16.39 14.60
CA LYS A 184 -15.56 -16.04 15.36
C LYS A 184 -15.61 -14.62 15.91
N ILE A 185 -16.09 -13.65 15.12
CA ILE A 185 -16.17 -12.25 15.53
C ILE A 185 -17.19 -12.08 16.68
N LYS A 186 -18.43 -12.56 16.54
CA LYS A 186 -19.44 -12.51 17.62
C LYS A 186 -18.95 -13.14 18.94
N ARG A 187 -18.09 -14.15 18.85
CA ARG A 187 -17.50 -14.84 20.01
C ARG A 187 -16.31 -14.11 20.66
N TYR A 188 -15.57 -13.28 19.93
CA TYR A 188 -14.27 -12.76 20.38
C TYR A 188 -14.09 -11.23 20.29
N PHE A 189 -14.93 -10.52 19.53
CA PHE A 189 -15.00 -9.07 19.43
C PHE A 189 -16.36 -8.62 18.82
N PRO A 190 -17.48 -8.78 19.54
CA PRO A 190 -18.81 -8.44 19.01
C PRO A 190 -19.01 -6.94 18.73
N GLU A 191 -18.22 -6.06 19.36
CA GLU A 191 -18.25 -4.60 19.16
C GLU A 191 -17.39 -4.11 17.98
N ALA A 192 -17.00 -5.02 17.07
CA ALA A 192 -16.23 -4.73 15.88
C ALA A 192 -17.04 -3.97 14.81
N GLU A 193 -16.33 -3.20 13.98
CA GLU A 193 -16.85 -2.45 12.83
C GLU A 193 -16.54 -3.26 11.57
N LEU A 194 -17.57 -3.90 10.99
CA LEU A 194 -17.36 -4.92 9.96
C LEU A 194 -17.51 -4.40 8.53
N PHE A 195 -16.59 -4.86 7.68
CA PHE A 195 -16.56 -4.60 6.25
C PHE A 195 -16.79 -5.92 5.50
N LEU A 196 -17.93 -6.04 4.80
CA LEU A 196 -18.18 -7.20 3.94
C LEU A 196 -17.32 -7.08 2.68
N ARG A 197 -16.29 -7.91 2.56
CA ARG A 197 -15.45 -7.96 1.37
C ARG A 197 -16.16 -8.72 0.26
N ILE A 198 -16.33 -8.12 -0.90
CA ILE A 198 -16.91 -8.75 -2.10
C ILE A 198 -15.83 -9.20 -3.09
N VAL A 199 -16.20 -10.16 -3.93
CA VAL A 199 -15.40 -10.63 -5.07
C VAL A 199 -15.40 -9.58 -6.19
N THR A 200 -14.36 -9.55 -7.01
CA THR A 200 -14.27 -8.67 -8.19
C THR A 200 -13.80 -9.44 -9.43
N ASP A 201 -14.01 -8.87 -10.61
CA ASP A 201 -13.21 -9.27 -11.78
C ASP A 201 -11.83 -8.63 -11.68
N ASP A 202 -10.82 -9.45 -11.31
CA ASP A 202 -9.41 -9.05 -11.24
C ASP A 202 -8.57 -9.66 -12.37
N SER A 203 -9.21 -10.12 -13.45
CA SER A 203 -8.53 -10.75 -14.60
C SER A 203 -7.52 -9.84 -15.32
N GLU A 204 -7.73 -8.51 -15.29
CA GLU A 204 -6.82 -7.48 -15.81
C GLU A 204 -5.75 -7.00 -14.79
N SER A 205 -5.47 -7.79 -13.74
CA SER A 205 -4.43 -7.49 -12.72
C SER A 205 -3.22 -8.42 -12.81
N LEU A 206 -2.05 -7.95 -12.33
CA LEU A 206 -0.85 -8.77 -12.25
C LEU A 206 -0.99 -9.89 -11.20
N CYS A 207 -1.60 -9.63 -10.04
CA CYS A 207 -1.84 -10.64 -9.00
C CYS A 207 -3.32 -10.70 -8.61
N GLN A 208 -3.97 -11.80 -8.96
CA GLN A 208 -5.38 -12.08 -8.67
C GLN A 208 -5.59 -12.52 -7.22
N PHE A 209 -6.65 -12.02 -6.58
CA PHE A 209 -7.01 -12.33 -5.19
C PHE A 209 -8.43 -12.91 -5.05
N SER A 210 -9.28 -12.70 -6.05
CA SER A 210 -10.70 -13.08 -6.07
C SER A 210 -10.94 -14.60 -6.11
N MET A 211 -9.93 -15.39 -6.49
CA MET A 211 -9.93 -16.85 -6.33
C MET A 211 -9.92 -17.29 -4.85
N LYS A 212 -9.44 -16.43 -3.93
CA LYS A 212 -9.19 -16.77 -2.52
C LYS A 212 -10.06 -16.00 -1.53
N TYR A 213 -10.44 -14.76 -1.86
CA TYR A 213 -11.11 -13.84 -0.94
C TYR A 213 -12.22 -13.03 -1.62
N GLY A 214 -13.26 -12.72 -0.85
CA GLY A 214 -14.40 -11.92 -1.29
C GLY A 214 -15.66 -12.77 -1.53
N ALA A 215 -16.79 -12.32 -0.97
CA ALA A 215 -18.08 -12.96 -1.16
C ALA A 215 -18.61 -12.72 -2.58
N SER A 216 -19.18 -13.76 -3.18
CA SER A 216 -20.01 -13.61 -4.39
C SER A 216 -21.29 -12.84 -4.06
N LEU A 217 -21.75 -11.98 -4.98
CA LEU A 217 -22.99 -11.21 -4.86
C LEU A 217 -24.25 -12.08 -4.64
N ASN A 218 -24.17 -13.37 -4.98
CA ASN A 218 -25.22 -14.37 -4.71
C ASN A 218 -25.32 -14.77 -3.22
N HIS A 219 -24.31 -14.45 -2.40
CA HIS A 219 -24.22 -14.81 -0.98
C HIS A 219 -24.09 -13.60 -0.04
N THR A 220 -23.92 -12.38 -0.57
CA THR A 220 -23.80 -11.18 0.27
C THR A 220 -25.07 -10.91 1.07
N ALA A 221 -26.25 -11.17 0.50
CA ALA A 221 -27.53 -11.07 1.23
C ALA A 221 -27.61 -12.06 2.40
N ASP A 222 -27.21 -13.32 2.21
CA ASP A 222 -27.19 -14.35 3.26
C ASP A 222 -26.22 -13.96 4.40
N LEU A 223 -25.05 -13.45 4.05
CA LEU A 223 -24.04 -12.99 5.00
C LEU A 223 -24.48 -11.75 5.78
N LEU A 224 -25.19 -10.82 5.13
CA LEU A 224 -25.79 -9.65 5.79
C LEU A 224 -26.91 -10.07 6.75
N GLN A 225 -27.80 -11.00 6.34
CA GLN A 225 -28.84 -11.53 7.23
C GLN A 225 -28.21 -12.26 8.43
N LEU A 226 -27.20 -13.11 8.23
CA LEU A 226 -26.50 -13.77 9.32
C LEU A 226 -25.81 -12.77 10.26
N ALA A 227 -25.19 -11.71 9.73
CA ALA A 227 -24.62 -10.65 10.55
C ALA A 227 -25.70 -9.88 11.34
N LYS A 228 -26.90 -9.69 10.78
CA LYS A 228 -28.07 -9.11 11.46
C LYS A 228 -28.54 -10.00 12.62
N ASP A 229 -28.69 -11.30 12.36
CA ASP A 229 -29.15 -12.30 13.34
C ASP A 229 -28.14 -12.51 14.48
N LEU A 230 -26.85 -12.32 14.19
CA LEU A 230 -25.77 -12.29 15.17
C LEU A 230 -25.59 -10.92 15.85
N GLU A 231 -26.43 -9.92 15.58
CA GLU A 231 -26.34 -8.54 16.11
C GLU A 231 -24.96 -7.89 15.88
N LEU A 232 -24.32 -8.17 14.74
CA LEU A 232 -23.01 -7.64 14.37
C LEU A 232 -23.12 -6.34 13.57
N ASN A 233 -22.21 -5.40 13.84
CA ASN A 233 -22.23 -4.07 13.25
C ASN A 233 -21.47 -4.03 11.90
N VAL A 234 -22.18 -4.34 10.80
CA VAL A 234 -21.65 -4.12 9.44
C VAL A 234 -21.75 -2.64 9.08
N VAL A 235 -20.61 -1.97 8.99
CA VAL A 235 -20.49 -0.53 8.70
C VAL A 235 -20.08 -0.23 7.26
N GLY A 236 -19.60 -1.24 6.53
CA GLY A 236 -19.06 -1.04 5.18
C GLY A 236 -19.06 -2.26 4.27
N VAL A 237 -18.74 -1.99 3.01
CA VAL A 237 -18.43 -3.00 1.98
C VAL A 237 -17.03 -2.69 1.47
N SER A 238 -16.20 -3.73 1.28
CA SER A 238 -14.86 -3.59 0.70
C SER A 238 -14.68 -4.46 -0.54
N PHE A 239 -13.73 -4.10 -1.40
CA PHE A 239 -13.31 -4.92 -2.54
C PHE A 239 -11.82 -4.72 -2.82
N HIS A 240 -11.22 -5.53 -3.71
CA HIS A 240 -9.85 -5.30 -4.18
C HIS A 240 -9.62 -5.96 -5.54
N VAL A 241 -9.41 -5.15 -6.58
CA VAL A 241 -9.34 -5.57 -8.00
C VAL A 241 -7.98 -6.18 -8.41
N GLY A 242 -7.38 -6.98 -7.52
CA GLY A 242 -6.03 -7.51 -7.68
C GLY A 242 -4.89 -6.48 -7.57
N SER A 243 -3.64 -6.94 -7.54
CA SER A 243 -2.43 -6.08 -7.47
C SER A 243 -1.99 -5.68 -8.87
N GLY A 244 -1.67 -4.39 -9.09
CA GLY A 244 -1.24 -3.91 -10.41
C GLY A 244 -2.34 -4.02 -11.46
N ALA A 245 -3.53 -3.48 -11.18
CA ALA A 245 -4.64 -3.45 -12.12
C ALA A 245 -4.32 -2.48 -13.28
N VAL A 246 -4.47 -2.94 -14.53
CA VAL A 246 -4.08 -2.17 -15.72
C VAL A 246 -5.14 -1.12 -16.09
N GLY A 247 -6.42 -1.49 -16.01
CA GLY A 247 -7.56 -0.67 -16.43
C GLY A 247 -8.41 -0.08 -15.30
N ALA A 248 -9.20 0.94 -15.61
CA ALA A 248 -10.16 1.55 -14.68
C ALA A 248 -11.47 0.74 -14.52
N LYS A 249 -11.85 -0.08 -15.52
CA LYS A 249 -13.14 -0.79 -15.55
C LYS A 249 -13.37 -1.73 -14.35
N PRO A 250 -12.38 -2.53 -13.88
CA PRO A 250 -12.55 -3.35 -12.68
C PRO A 250 -13.02 -2.56 -11.46
N PHE A 251 -12.42 -1.38 -11.22
CA PHE A 251 -12.81 -0.52 -10.11
C PHE A 251 -14.25 -0.01 -10.25
N VAL A 252 -14.65 0.44 -11.44
CA VAL A 252 -16.02 0.93 -11.71
C VAL A 252 -17.06 -0.19 -11.52
N HIS A 253 -16.80 -1.39 -12.06
CA HIS A 253 -17.67 -2.55 -11.87
C HIS A 253 -17.77 -2.96 -10.38
N ALA A 254 -16.67 -2.85 -9.62
CA ALA A 254 -16.64 -3.12 -8.19
C ALA A 254 -17.40 -2.07 -7.37
N VAL A 255 -17.34 -0.78 -7.75
CA VAL A 255 -18.15 0.30 -7.15
C VAL A 255 -19.65 0.05 -7.35
N HIS A 256 -20.09 -0.30 -8.55
CA HIS A 256 -21.50 -0.66 -8.79
C HIS A 256 -21.92 -1.92 -8.00
N SER A 257 -21.05 -2.94 -7.96
CA SER A 257 -21.28 -4.17 -7.18
C SER A 257 -21.39 -3.88 -5.68
N ALA A 258 -20.56 -2.98 -5.15
CA ALA A 258 -20.64 -2.55 -3.76
C ALA A 258 -21.93 -1.78 -3.47
N ARG A 259 -22.43 -0.94 -4.40
CA ARG A 259 -23.71 -0.24 -4.24
C ARG A 259 -24.87 -1.23 -4.06
N THR A 260 -24.93 -2.28 -4.88
CA THR A 260 -25.92 -3.37 -4.73
C THR A 260 -25.87 -4.03 -3.34
N VAL A 261 -24.69 -4.13 -2.72
CA VAL A 261 -24.53 -4.74 -1.38
C VAL A 261 -24.86 -3.75 -0.26
N PHE A 262 -24.64 -2.44 -0.44
CA PHE A 262 -25.25 -1.43 0.42
C PHE A 262 -26.79 -1.49 0.35
N ASP A 263 -27.38 -1.60 -0.85
CA ASP A 263 -28.84 -1.71 -1.03
C ASP A 263 -29.42 -2.94 -0.30
N GLN A 264 -28.73 -4.09 -0.38
CA GLN A 264 -29.07 -5.31 0.37
C GLN A 264 -29.00 -5.09 1.89
N ALA A 265 -27.99 -4.37 2.37
CA ALA A 265 -27.79 -4.11 3.80
C ALA A 265 -28.82 -3.12 4.36
N GLU A 266 -29.14 -2.07 3.61
CA GLU A 266 -30.23 -1.13 3.92
C GLU A 266 -31.58 -1.86 3.98
N ALA A 267 -31.83 -2.81 3.07
CA ALA A 267 -33.06 -3.62 3.06
C ALA A 267 -33.25 -4.53 4.29
N VAL A 268 -32.16 -5.03 4.92
CA VAL A 268 -32.20 -5.73 6.21
C VAL A 268 -32.05 -4.80 7.43
N GLY A 269 -32.14 -3.48 7.21
CA GLY A 269 -32.10 -2.47 8.25
C GLY A 269 -30.73 -2.33 8.92
N MET A 270 -29.64 -2.38 8.15
CA MET A 270 -28.31 -1.94 8.57
C MET A 270 -28.04 -0.50 8.13
N ASN A 271 -27.08 0.16 8.79
CA ASN A 271 -26.63 1.50 8.45
C ASN A 271 -25.19 1.44 7.93
N VAL A 272 -25.04 1.12 6.64
CA VAL A 272 -23.73 1.01 5.99
C VAL A 272 -23.27 2.40 5.54
N THR A 273 -22.09 2.82 5.98
CA THR A 273 -21.62 4.22 5.94
C THR A 273 -20.22 4.41 5.36
N THR A 274 -19.43 3.33 5.19
CA THR A 274 -18.09 3.41 4.60
C THR A 274 -17.94 2.46 3.42
N LEU A 275 -17.53 2.99 2.27
CA LEU A 275 -17.02 2.21 1.14
C LEU A 275 -15.51 2.07 1.25
N ASP A 276 -14.97 0.88 1.01
CA ASP A 276 -13.54 0.65 0.86
C ASP A 276 -13.24 0.08 -0.55
N ILE A 277 -12.49 0.84 -1.34
CA ILE A 277 -12.18 0.47 -2.73
C ILE A 277 -10.88 -0.35 -2.86
N GLY A 278 -10.24 -0.68 -1.74
CA GLY A 278 -9.07 -1.55 -1.68
C GLY A 278 -7.83 -1.00 -2.39
N GLY A 279 -6.94 -1.91 -2.79
CA GLY A 279 -5.71 -1.60 -3.49
C GLY A 279 -5.79 -1.85 -5.00
N GLY A 280 -4.62 -1.98 -5.63
CA GLY A 280 -4.45 -2.30 -7.05
C GLY A 280 -3.80 -1.19 -7.88
N PHE A 281 -3.87 0.06 -7.42
CA PHE A 281 -3.30 1.24 -8.05
C PHE A 281 -1.79 1.11 -8.36
N GLY A 282 -1.43 1.30 -9.63
CA GLY A 282 -0.05 1.45 -10.10
C GLY A 282 0.46 2.89 -10.04
N VAL A 283 1.73 3.11 -10.36
CA VAL A 283 2.32 4.47 -10.43
C VAL A 283 1.98 5.15 -11.76
N ASP A 284 1.95 4.40 -12.87
CA ASP A 284 1.90 4.97 -14.23
C ASP A 284 0.48 5.25 -14.75
N ASN A 285 -0.53 4.53 -14.24
CA ASN A 285 -1.93 4.62 -14.67
C ASN A 285 -2.87 5.27 -13.64
N PHE A 286 -2.33 5.92 -12.61
CA PHE A 286 -3.13 6.43 -11.49
C PHE A 286 -4.17 7.49 -11.90
N GLU A 287 -3.76 8.51 -12.68
CA GLU A 287 -4.68 9.56 -13.14
C GLU A 287 -5.82 8.99 -14.00
N SER A 288 -5.55 8.06 -14.91
CA SER A 288 -6.57 7.49 -15.80
C SER A 288 -7.53 6.53 -15.09
N ILE A 289 -7.11 5.92 -13.98
CA ILE A 289 -8.03 5.24 -13.06
C ILE A 289 -8.87 6.27 -12.29
N ALA A 290 -8.22 7.28 -11.68
CA ALA A 290 -8.88 8.25 -10.81
C ALA A 290 -9.91 9.14 -11.55
N GLU A 291 -9.62 9.54 -12.79
CA GLU A 291 -10.50 10.33 -13.67
C GLU A 291 -11.86 9.66 -13.93
N VAL A 292 -11.91 8.33 -13.93
CA VAL A 292 -13.15 7.56 -14.11
C VAL A 292 -13.73 7.11 -12.76
N LEU A 293 -12.87 6.72 -11.82
CA LEU A 293 -13.27 6.15 -10.53
C LEU A 293 -13.88 7.19 -9.58
N GLY A 294 -13.37 8.42 -9.56
CA GLY A 294 -13.95 9.52 -8.78
C GLY A 294 -15.42 9.77 -9.13
N PRO A 295 -15.75 10.06 -10.41
CA PRO A 295 -17.13 10.20 -10.87
C PRO A 295 -18.03 8.99 -10.61
N ALA A 296 -17.53 7.75 -10.78
CA ALA A 296 -18.32 6.55 -10.49
C ALA A 296 -18.68 6.41 -9.00
N ILE A 297 -17.77 6.83 -8.10
CA ILE A 297 -18.02 6.91 -6.66
C ILE A 297 -19.02 8.04 -6.35
N ASP A 298 -18.91 9.18 -7.02
CA ASP A 298 -19.84 10.31 -6.86
C ASP A 298 -21.27 9.99 -7.35
N GLU A 299 -21.40 9.19 -8.41
CA GLU A 299 -22.68 8.69 -8.92
C GLU A 299 -23.32 7.65 -8.00
N CYS A 300 -22.54 6.69 -7.51
CA CYS A 300 -23.06 5.57 -6.72
C CYS A 300 -23.20 5.85 -5.21
N PHE A 301 -22.44 6.80 -4.65
CA PHE A 301 -22.35 6.99 -3.21
C PHE A 301 -22.42 8.47 -2.81
N PRO A 302 -23.46 8.90 -2.06
CA PRO A 302 -23.62 10.28 -1.64
C PRO A 302 -22.46 10.73 -0.74
N SER A 303 -22.26 12.05 -0.61
CA SER A 303 -21.17 12.65 0.17
C SER A 303 -21.18 12.33 1.67
N THR A 304 -22.27 11.75 2.19
CA THR A 304 -22.37 11.21 3.56
C THR A 304 -21.68 9.85 3.72
N VAL A 305 -21.46 9.10 2.63
CA VAL A 305 -20.69 7.85 2.65
C VAL A 305 -19.21 8.19 2.61
N ARG A 306 -18.50 7.78 3.67
CA ARG A 306 -17.04 7.88 3.77
C ARG A 306 -16.41 6.88 2.79
N VAL A 307 -15.33 7.28 2.13
CA VAL A 307 -14.65 6.41 1.15
C VAL A 307 -13.19 6.26 1.55
N VAL A 308 -12.72 5.02 1.64
CA VAL A 308 -11.33 4.67 1.91
C VAL A 308 -10.76 3.77 0.81
N ALA A 309 -9.45 3.54 0.83
CA ALA A 309 -8.75 2.61 -0.05
C ALA A 309 -7.55 1.98 0.68
N GLU A 310 -7.02 0.88 0.15
CA GLU A 310 -5.85 0.13 0.65
C GLU A 310 -4.58 0.24 -0.27
N PRO A 311 -4.10 1.45 -0.64
CA PRO A 311 -2.96 1.57 -1.55
C PRO A 311 -1.64 1.12 -0.91
N GLY A 312 -1.10 0.00 -1.40
CA GLY A 312 0.27 -0.45 -1.16
C GLY A 312 1.25 0.09 -2.19
N ARG A 313 1.45 -0.65 -3.30
CA ARG A 313 2.45 -0.40 -4.36
C ARG A 313 2.59 1.08 -4.73
N TYR A 314 1.45 1.73 -4.98
CA TYR A 314 1.33 3.15 -5.32
C TYR A 314 2.25 4.07 -4.53
N TYR A 315 2.35 3.89 -3.21
CA TYR A 315 3.09 4.81 -2.34
C TYR A 315 4.61 4.62 -2.37
N VAL A 316 5.08 3.43 -2.73
CA VAL A 316 6.45 2.99 -2.41
C VAL A 316 7.26 2.45 -3.58
N ALA A 317 6.61 1.98 -4.67
CA ALA A 317 7.33 1.37 -5.78
C ALA A 317 8.44 2.28 -6.34
N SER A 318 8.08 3.46 -6.84
CA SER A 318 9.01 4.47 -7.39
C SER A 318 9.97 5.08 -6.36
N ALA A 319 9.74 4.87 -5.07
CA ALA A 319 10.53 5.50 -4.01
C ALA A 319 11.87 4.79 -3.73
N PHE A 320 12.07 3.54 -4.18
CA PHE A 320 13.29 2.77 -3.91
C PHE A 320 13.99 2.30 -5.21
N THR A 321 15.31 2.43 -5.23
CA THR A 321 16.21 1.82 -6.23
C THR A 321 17.08 0.78 -5.53
N LEU A 322 17.11 -0.47 -5.99
CA LEU A 322 18.02 -1.50 -5.50
C LEU A 322 19.33 -1.47 -6.28
N ALA A 323 20.47 -1.63 -5.61
CA ALA A 323 21.79 -1.80 -6.21
C ALA A 323 22.41 -3.15 -5.79
N CYS A 324 23.02 -3.86 -6.74
CA CYS A 324 23.62 -5.18 -6.56
C CYS A 324 25.02 -5.23 -7.19
N HIS A 325 25.90 -6.07 -6.66
CA HIS A 325 27.27 -6.27 -7.13
C HIS A 325 27.38 -7.52 -8.01
N VAL A 326 28.16 -7.46 -9.09
CA VAL A 326 28.44 -8.61 -9.97
C VAL A 326 29.56 -9.45 -9.35
N ILE A 327 29.18 -10.46 -8.57
CA ILE A 327 30.10 -11.34 -7.82
C ILE A 327 30.74 -12.43 -8.68
N ALA A 328 30.13 -12.81 -9.81
CA ALA A 328 30.77 -13.70 -10.78
C ALA A 328 30.24 -13.49 -12.21
N ARG A 329 31.07 -13.83 -13.19
CA ARG A 329 30.72 -13.90 -14.62
C ARG A 329 31.19 -15.22 -15.23
N ARG A 330 30.42 -15.75 -16.17
CA ARG A 330 30.83 -16.83 -17.10
C ARG A 330 30.58 -16.39 -18.52
N GLU A 331 31.49 -16.71 -19.43
CA GLU A 331 31.32 -16.54 -20.87
C GLU A 331 30.78 -17.84 -21.48
N LEU A 332 29.81 -17.72 -22.40
CA LEU A 332 29.20 -18.86 -23.08
C LEU A 332 29.82 -19.01 -24.47
N PRO A 333 30.25 -20.22 -24.89
CA PRO A 333 30.89 -20.39 -26.18
C PRO A 333 29.91 -20.17 -27.34
N HIS A 334 30.44 -19.66 -28.46
CA HIS A 334 29.80 -19.46 -29.77
C HIS A 334 28.84 -18.27 -29.92
N HIS A 335 28.48 -17.57 -28.84
CA HIS A 335 27.77 -16.28 -28.91
C HIS A 335 28.43 -15.28 -27.95
N ALA A 336 28.34 -13.98 -28.21
CA ALA A 336 28.89 -12.94 -27.33
C ALA A 336 27.98 -12.75 -26.10
N SER A 337 27.93 -13.80 -25.28
CA SER A 337 26.87 -14.03 -24.31
C SER A 337 27.43 -14.45 -22.95
N TYR A 338 26.87 -13.91 -21.87
CA TYR A 338 27.37 -14.14 -20.51
C TYR A 338 26.30 -14.67 -19.54
N MET A 339 26.75 -15.31 -18.48
CA MET A 339 25.99 -15.50 -17.24
C MET A 339 26.59 -14.56 -16.19
N LEU A 340 25.80 -13.62 -15.68
CA LEU A 340 26.16 -12.74 -14.57
C LEU A 340 25.49 -13.26 -13.29
N TYR A 341 26.24 -13.29 -12.19
CA TYR A 341 25.74 -13.66 -10.87
C TYR A 341 25.82 -12.44 -9.96
N LEU A 342 24.71 -12.12 -9.31
CA LEU A 342 24.57 -10.98 -8.39
C LEU A 342 24.55 -11.47 -6.94
N ASN A 343 24.84 -10.55 -6.02
CA ASN A 343 24.75 -10.79 -4.57
C ASN A 343 23.34 -10.64 -3.95
N ASP A 344 22.31 -10.46 -4.78
CA ASP A 344 20.89 -10.53 -4.40
C ASP A 344 20.13 -11.29 -5.51
N GLY A 345 18.95 -11.81 -5.21
CA GLY A 345 18.21 -12.69 -6.10
C GLY A 345 16.79 -12.99 -5.68
N VAL A 346 16.26 -14.08 -6.21
CA VAL A 346 14.84 -14.48 -6.14
C VAL A 346 14.42 -14.90 -4.72
N TYR A 347 15.36 -15.32 -3.87
CA TYR A 347 15.11 -15.59 -2.44
C TYR A 347 15.31 -14.36 -1.54
N GLY A 348 16.01 -13.33 -2.06
CA GLY A 348 16.23 -12.04 -1.41
C GLY A 348 15.21 -11.00 -1.86
N ASN A 349 15.66 -9.81 -2.26
CA ASN A 349 14.77 -8.70 -2.59
C ASN A 349 14.08 -8.85 -3.96
N MET A 350 14.50 -9.78 -4.82
CA MET A 350 13.89 -10.00 -6.15
C MET A 350 12.82 -11.10 -6.16
N ASN A 351 12.35 -11.53 -4.98
CA ASN A 351 11.22 -12.46 -4.84
C ASN A 351 9.93 -11.97 -5.52
N CYS A 352 9.82 -10.66 -5.77
CA CYS A 352 8.76 -10.03 -6.57
C CYS A 352 8.62 -10.60 -7.99
N ILE A 353 9.65 -11.26 -8.53
CA ILE A 353 9.59 -11.99 -9.81
C ILE A 353 8.61 -13.18 -9.71
N LEU A 354 8.65 -13.92 -8.60
CA LEU A 354 7.80 -15.10 -8.38
C LEU A 354 6.45 -14.75 -7.78
N PHE A 355 6.42 -13.90 -6.74
CA PHE A 355 5.23 -13.68 -5.92
C PHE A 355 4.40 -12.45 -6.31
N ASP A 356 4.98 -11.53 -7.08
CA ASP A 356 4.35 -10.28 -7.52
C ASP A 356 4.43 -10.08 -9.05
N HIS A 357 4.90 -11.11 -9.76
CA HIS A 357 5.02 -11.23 -11.23
C HIS A 357 5.76 -10.06 -11.92
N GLN A 358 6.65 -9.39 -11.20
CA GLN A 358 7.43 -8.27 -11.73
C GLN A 358 8.50 -8.75 -12.73
N GLN A 359 8.94 -7.86 -13.63
CA GLN A 359 10.01 -8.12 -14.60
C GLN A 359 11.12 -7.06 -14.45
N PRO A 360 12.08 -7.26 -13.53
CA PRO A 360 13.16 -6.30 -13.26
C PRO A 360 14.04 -6.03 -14.48
N ILE A 361 14.24 -4.74 -14.81
CA ILE A 361 15.17 -4.32 -15.86
C ILE A 361 16.54 -4.09 -15.22
N VAL A 362 17.49 -4.97 -15.53
CA VAL A 362 18.90 -4.85 -15.11
C VAL A 362 19.53 -3.64 -15.81
N ARG A 363 20.09 -2.69 -15.03
CA ARG A 363 20.83 -1.53 -15.57
C ARG A 363 22.24 -1.45 -15.03
N ALA A 364 23.21 -1.04 -15.85
CA ALA A 364 24.59 -0.85 -15.40
C ALA A 364 24.69 0.37 -14.45
N LEU A 365 25.20 0.18 -13.23
CA LEU A 365 25.51 1.26 -12.28
C LEU A 365 26.96 1.70 -12.42
N THR A 366 27.88 0.75 -12.65
CA THR A 366 29.24 1.01 -13.11
C THR A 366 29.56 0.21 -14.38
N HIS A 367 30.56 0.67 -15.13
CA HIS A 367 31.33 -0.17 -16.03
C HIS A 367 32.73 0.42 -16.25
N GLY A 368 33.79 -0.39 -16.13
CA GLY A 368 35.17 0.01 -16.49
C GLY A 368 35.64 1.29 -15.80
N ASN A 369 35.50 1.37 -14.47
CA ASN A 369 35.77 2.55 -13.63
C ASN A 369 34.93 3.81 -13.97
N ARG A 370 33.86 3.69 -14.75
CA ARG A 370 32.90 4.75 -15.02
C ARG A 370 31.59 4.50 -14.27
N TYR A 371 30.93 5.59 -13.88
CA TYR A 371 29.63 5.57 -13.20
C TYR A 371 28.52 5.88 -14.21
N MET A 372 27.47 5.04 -14.25
CA MET A 372 26.60 4.87 -15.42
C MET A 372 25.11 5.13 -15.17
N TYR A 373 24.67 5.36 -13.93
CA TYR A 373 23.26 5.62 -13.58
C TYR A 373 22.62 6.73 -14.42
N GLY A 374 21.44 6.43 -14.99
CA GLY A 374 20.64 7.39 -15.75
C GLY A 374 21.18 7.72 -17.14
N LEU A 375 22.25 7.06 -17.60
CA LEU A 375 22.66 7.13 -19.01
C LEU A 375 21.73 6.25 -19.86
N LEU A 376 21.45 6.69 -21.08
CA LEU A 376 20.68 5.90 -22.05
C LEU A 376 21.56 4.81 -22.67
N ASP A 377 20.96 3.65 -22.89
CA ASP A 377 21.58 2.46 -23.49
C ASP A 377 21.85 2.63 -25.01
N ASN A 378 22.74 3.56 -25.36
CA ASN A 378 23.22 3.77 -26.73
C ASN A 378 24.23 2.67 -27.12
N CYS A 379 23.71 1.48 -27.44
CA CYS A 379 24.49 0.27 -27.69
C CYS A 379 25.05 0.18 -29.13
N GLU A 380 26.30 0.60 -29.35
CA GLU A 380 27.07 0.12 -30.51
C GLU A 380 27.59 -1.30 -30.24
N GLY A 381 26.71 -2.29 -30.44
CA GLY A 381 26.99 -3.71 -30.18
C GLY A 381 26.55 -4.18 -28.79
N PRO A 382 25.24 -4.33 -28.54
CA PRO A 382 24.73 -4.83 -27.27
C PRO A 382 25.22 -6.27 -26.98
N VAL A 383 25.37 -6.56 -25.69
CA VAL A 383 25.85 -7.84 -25.16
C VAL A 383 24.68 -8.62 -24.57
N THR A 384 24.50 -9.87 -24.99
CA THR A 384 23.45 -10.73 -24.43
C THR A 384 23.88 -11.31 -23.08
N ALA A 385 23.00 -11.30 -22.09
CA ALA A 385 23.29 -11.86 -20.78
C ALA A 385 22.10 -12.61 -20.18
N SER A 386 22.38 -13.62 -19.37
CA SER A 386 21.47 -14.16 -18.36
C SER A 386 21.95 -13.69 -16.99
N VAL A 387 21.03 -13.39 -16.07
CA VAL A 387 21.36 -12.83 -14.75
C VAL A 387 20.72 -13.68 -13.65
N TRP A 388 21.53 -14.00 -12.65
CA TRP A 388 21.27 -15.01 -11.63
C TRP A 388 21.54 -14.44 -10.24
N GLY A 389 20.85 -14.95 -9.23
CA GLY A 389 21.14 -14.62 -7.83
C GLY A 389 22.31 -15.43 -7.25
N PRO A 390 22.58 -15.30 -5.94
CA PRO A 390 23.73 -15.89 -5.29
C PRO A 390 23.50 -17.31 -4.75
N THR A 391 22.26 -17.83 -4.78
CA THR A 391 21.92 -19.09 -4.11
C THR A 391 22.36 -20.33 -4.88
N CYS A 392 22.27 -21.51 -4.23
CA CYS A 392 22.60 -22.79 -4.85
C CYS A 392 21.46 -23.38 -5.70
N ASP A 393 20.35 -22.67 -5.88
CA ASP A 393 19.17 -23.15 -6.62
C ASP A 393 19.16 -22.64 -8.07
N GLY A 394 18.89 -23.54 -9.03
CA GLY A 394 18.72 -23.19 -10.45
C GLY A 394 17.42 -22.41 -10.76
N ILE A 395 16.54 -22.23 -9.77
CA ILE A 395 15.37 -21.35 -9.85
C ILE A 395 15.75 -19.87 -9.61
N ASP A 396 16.92 -19.60 -9.03
CA ASP A 396 17.41 -18.24 -8.71
C ASP A 396 17.93 -17.49 -9.95
N CYS A 397 17.03 -17.29 -10.91
CA CYS A 397 17.27 -16.67 -12.20
C CYS A 397 16.45 -15.37 -12.29
N ILE A 398 17.14 -14.24 -12.30
CA ILE A 398 16.57 -12.88 -12.30
C ILE A 398 16.07 -12.52 -13.70
N THR A 399 16.87 -12.85 -14.72
CA THR A 399 16.38 -12.92 -16.11
C THR A 399 17.14 -13.99 -16.89
N ARG A 400 16.41 -14.71 -17.75
CA ARG A 400 16.96 -15.74 -18.64
C ARG A 400 17.72 -15.14 -19.82
N GLU A 401 17.29 -13.96 -20.28
CA GLU A 401 17.94 -13.22 -21.36
C GLU A 401 17.63 -11.72 -21.22
N CYS A 402 18.67 -10.90 -21.31
CA CYS A 402 18.59 -9.45 -21.48
C CYS A 402 19.71 -8.98 -22.42
N GLN A 403 19.54 -7.77 -22.98
CA GLN A 403 20.59 -7.08 -23.73
C GLN A 403 21.15 -5.97 -22.84
N LEU A 404 22.46 -5.98 -22.63
CA LEU A 404 23.19 -4.97 -21.85
C LEU A 404 24.02 -4.08 -22.80
N PRO A 405 24.24 -2.80 -22.47
CA PRO A 405 25.08 -1.91 -23.27
C PRO A 405 26.57 -2.29 -23.25
N TYR A 406 27.01 -3.06 -22.25
CA TYR A 406 28.41 -3.44 -22.05
C TYR A 406 28.51 -4.88 -21.51
N ALA A 407 29.66 -5.52 -21.71
CA ALA A 407 30.00 -6.76 -21.02
C ALA A 407 30.49 -6.42 -19.60
N LEU A 408 29.57 -6.40 -18.62
CA LEU A 408 29.91 -6.09 -17.23
C LEU A 408 30.91 -7.09 -16.65
N ASP A 409 31.89 -6.58 -15.90
CA ASP A 409 32.96 -7.38 -15.30
C ASP A 409 32.64 -7.74 -13.83
N VAL A 410 33.41 -8.66 -13.26
CA VAL A 410 33.29 -8.96 -11.81
C VAL A 410 33.75 -7.74 -11.02
N GLY A 411 32.94 -7.32 -10.05
CA GLY A 411 33.16 -6.07 -9.32
C GLY A 411 32.46 -4.83 -9.91
N ASP A 412 31.80 -4.94 -11.07
CA ASP A 412 30.84 -3.91 -11.51
C ASP A 412 29.55 -3.98 -10.69
N TRP A 413 28.84 -2.86 -10.61
CA TRP A 413 27.52 -2.76 -9.99
C TRP A 413 26.41 -2.65 -11.04
N VAL A 414 25.24 -3.20 -10.71
CA VAL A 414 23.97 -3.00 -11.42
C VAL A 414 22.94 -2.35 -10.50
N TYR A 415 21.89 -1.78 -11.09
CA TYR A 415 20.75 -1.23 -10.36
C TYR A 415 19.40 -1.56 -11.00
N PHE A 416 18.35 -1.49 -10.18
CA PHE A 416 16.96 -1.72 -10.53
C PHE A 416 16.08 -0.61 -9.95
N ASP A 417 15.40 0.14 -10.81
CA ASP A 417 14.44 1.18 -10.41
C ASP A 417 13.09 0.58 -9.99
N ASN A 418 12.24 1.39 -9.34
CA ASN A 418 10.87 1.05 -8.94
C ASN A 418 10.75 -0.15 -7.97
N PHE A 419 11.78 -0.39 -7.15
CA PHE A 419 11.98 -1.63 -6.40
C PHE A 419 11.44 -1.61 -4.96
N GLY A 420 10.54 -0.68 -4.63
CA GLY A 420 10.08 -0.45 -3.25
C GLY A 420 8.80 -1.17 -2.82
N ALA A 421 8.22 -2.03 -3.65
CA ALA A 421 6.94 -2.71 -3.39
C ALA A 421 7.07 -4.23 -3.51
N TYR A 422 6.68 -4.96 -2.46
CA TYR A 422 6.70 -6.44 -2.42
C TYR A 422 8.09 -7.06 -2.69
N THR A 423 9.15 -6.36 -2.30
CA THR A 423 10.55 -6.79 -2.40
C THR A 423 11.08 -7.20 -1.02
N MET A 424 11.64 -6.27 -0.25
CA MET A 424 12.18 -6.51 1.10
C MET A 424 11.16 -7.10 2.09
N SER A 425 9.86 -6.90 1.87
CA SER A 425 8.79 -7.41 2.74
C SER A 425 8.61 -8.94 2.70
N ALA A 426 9.22 -9.62 1.71
CA ALA A 426 9.16 -11.08 1.53
C ALA A 426 10.54 -11.70 1.21
N ALA A 427 11.62 -10.96 1.45
CA ALA A 427 12.99 -11.49 1.39
C ALA A 427 13.23 -12.53 2.51
N THR A 428 14.17 -13.45 2.29
CA THR A 428 14.48 -14.55 3.22
C THR A 428 15.97 -14.84 3.29
N GLY A 429 16.48 -15.14 4.49
CA GLY A 429 17.86 -15.64 4.71
C GLY A 429 18.12 -17.06 4.20
N PHE A 430 17.53 -17.45 3.07
CA PHE A 430 17.78 -18.74 2.43
C PHE A 430 19.25 -18.84 2.00
N ASN A 431 19.77 -20.08 1.97
CA ASN A 431 21.21 -20.37 1.83
C ASN A 431 22.15 -19.72 2.88
N GLY A 432 21.65 -18.90 3.82
CA GLY A 432 22.44 -18.14 4.78
C GLY A 432 22.84 -16.73 4.33
N PHE A 433 22.26 -16.21 3.24
CA PHE A 433 22.45 -14.82 2.83
C PHE A 433 21.71 -13.84 3.77
N ASN A 434 22.12 -12.58 3.75
CA ASN A 434 21.54 -11.52 4.58
C ASN A 434 20.19 -11.04 4.01
N ASP A 435 19.09 -11.18 4.76
CA ASP A 435 17.78 -10.63 4.39
C ASP A 435 17.55 -9.19 4.88
N ASN A 436 18.43 -8.67 5.75
CA ASN A 436 18.42 -7.28 6.19
C ASN A 436 19.33 -6.40 5.31
N CYS A 437 18.81 -6.06 4.13
CA CYS A 437 19.44 -5.17 3.15
C CYS A 437 19.56 -3.71 3.67
N GLU A 438 20.67 -3.01 3.37
CA GLU A 438 20.87 -1.61 3.79
C GLU A 438 19.92 -0.67 3.04
N VAL A 439 19.32 0.32 3.73
CA VAL A 439 18.49 1.36 3.11
C VAL A 439 19.11 2.74 3.33
N LEU A 440 19.61 3.33 2.25
CA LEU A 440 20.18 4.69 2.23
C LEU A 440 19.11 5.71 1.86
N TYR A 441 18.54 6.37 2.88
CA TYR A 441 17.50 7.38 2.67
C TYR A 441 18.07 8.67 2.08
N VAL A 442 17.41 9.16 1.04
CA VAL A 442 17.45 10.55 0.59
C VAL A 442 16.03 11.12 0.65
N CYS A 443 15.89 12.44 0.53
CA CYS A 443 14.57 13.05 0.49
C CYS A 443 14.62 14.34 -0.31
N SER A 444 14.02 14.31 -1.51
CA SER A 444 13.92 15.42 -2.46
C SER A 444 12.85 16.47 -2.09
N GLU A 445 11.94 16.15 -1.16
CA GLU A 445 10.88 17.07 -0.71
C GLU A 445 11.22 17.67 0.66
N ASN A 446 11.35 19.01 0.71
CA ASN A 446 11.62 19.72 1.98
C ASN A 446 10.49 19.56 3.01
N ALA A 447 9.24 19.38 2.55
CA ALA A 447 8.10 19.14 3.43
C ALA A 447 8.19 17.76 4.12
N ALA A 448 8.59 16.72 3.39
CA ALA A 448 8.79 15.38 3.94
C ALA A 448 9.97 15.31 4.91
N ASN A 449 11.10 15.95 4.57
CA ASN A 449 12.23 16.14 5.49
C ASN A 449 11.77 16.77 6.82
N LYS A 450 10.98 17.85 6.74
CA LYS A 450 10.46 18.53 7.94
C LYS A 450 9.59 17.58 8.79
N LEU A 451 8.61 16.90 8.18
CA LEU A 451 7.69 15.97 8.88
C LEU A 451 8.40 14.79 9.57
N LEU A 452 9.62 14.45 9.13
CA LEU A 452 10.46 13.39 9.72
C LEU A 452 11.48 13.91 10.75
N SER A 453 11.64 15.23 10.86
CA SER A 453 12.47 15.90 11.88
C SER A 453 11.70 16.36 13.12
N GLU A 454 10.36 16.31 13.05
CA GLU A 454 9.40 16.59 14.13
C GLU A 454 8.90 15.30 14.79
#